data_AF-A0A1L5BRQ1-F1
#
_entry.id   AF-A0A1L5BRQ1-F1
#
_cell.length_a   1.000
_cell.length_b   1.000
_cell.length_c   1.000
_cell.angle_alpha   90.00
_cell.angle_beta   90.00
_cell.angle_gamma   90.00
#
_symmetry.space_group_name_H-M   'P 1'
#
loop_
_entity.id
_entity.type
_entity.pdbx_description
1 polymer ?
#
loop_
_entity_poly.entity_id
_entity_poly.type
_entity_poly.pdbx_seq_one_letter_code
_entity_poly.pdbx_strand_id
1 'polypeptide(L)'
;MQQSPAARLDRIIELVRGSKFGIHDLSRCKSTTANEYARMNMPFELGIDHACRRYGGGQMETKMILVLERTRYDYQKALSDISGWDIQVHGEDHQKAVRRVRDWLVDRAGAEAIGAAKILGEYAAFQEWYWERELATGADEDDIKEYPTNLILRAMHDWIDAGKPL
;
A
#
# COMPACT_ATOMS: atom_id res chain seq x y z
N MET A 1 19.08 8.10 16.29
CA MET A 1 19.09 9.36 15.50
C MET A 1 17.68 9.61 14.99
N GLN A 2 17.01 10.65 15.47
CA GLN A 2 15.73 11.10 14.90
C GLN A 2 16.00 11.67 13.50
N GLN A 3 15.38 11.10 12.47
CA GLN A 3 15.46 11.66 11.12
C GLN A 3 14.68 12.98 11.10
N SER A 4 15.28 14.03 10.55
CA SER A 4 14.60 15.32 10.39
C SER A 4 13.41 15.18 9.42
N PRO A 5 12.35 16.00 9.55
CA PRO A 5 11.23 15.99 8.59
C PRO A 5 11.67 16.18 7.13
N ALA A 6 12.73 16.96 6.89
CA ALA A 6 13.32 17.15 5.57
C ALA A 6 13.86 15.83 5.01
N ALA A 7 14.60 15.06 5.81
CA ALA A 7 15.13 13.75 5.40
C ALA A 7 14.02 12.74 5.05
N ARG A 8 12.84 12.84 5.67
CA ARG A 8 11.70 11.97 5.34
C ARG A 8 11.06 12.34 3.99
N LEU A 9 10.90 13.63 3.71
CA LEU A 9 10.34 14.08 2.43
C LEU A 9 11.27 13.75 1.27
N ASP A 10 12.57 13.98 1.44
CA ASP A 10 13.56 13.64 0.41
C ASP A 10 13.52 12.15 0.07
N ARG A 11 13.39 11.28 1.09
CA ARG A 11 13.22 9.84 0.88
C ARG A 11 11.93 9.49 0.12
N ILE A 12 10.82 10.16 0.41
CA ILE A 12 9.57 9.97 -0.35
C ILE A 12 9.80 10.35 -1.82
N ILE A 13 10.44 11.49 -2.07
CA ILE A 13 10.75 11.95 -3.44
C ILE A 13 11.65 10.94 -4.16
N GLU A 14 12.67 10.41 -3.49
CA GLU A 14 13.54 9.36 -4.04
C GLU A 14 12.77 8.10 -4.39
N LEU A 15 11.89 7.62 -3.50
CA LEU A 15 11.04 6.45 -3.75
C LEU A 15 10.08 6.69 -4.94
N VAL A 16 9.46 7.86 -4.99
CA VAL A 16 8.60 8.27 -6.11
C VAL A 16 9.40 8.27 -7.42
N ARG A 17 10.60 8.84 -7.43
CA ARG A 17 11.46 8.88 -8.62
C ARG A 17 12.00 7.51 -9.03
N GLY A 18 12.20 6.61 -8.07
CA GLY A 18 12.72 5.26 -8.30
C GLY A 18 11.66 4.25 -8.76
N SER A 19 10.38 4.57 -8.63
CA SER A 19 9.29 3.65 -9.01
C SER A 19 8.56 4.11 -10.28
N LYS A 20 8.23 3.17 -11.17
CA LYS A 20 7.31 3.42 -12.30
C LYS A 20 5.83 3.37 -11.88
N PHE A 21 5.52 2.67 -10.80
CA PHE A 21 4.16 2.39 -10.36
C PHE A 21 3.93 2.98 -8.97
N GLY A 22 2.93 3.87 -8.84
CA GLY A 22 2.48 4.43 -7.57
C GLY A 22 1.12 3.84 -7.19
N ILE A 23 0.95 3.41 -5.94
CA ILE A 23 -0.33 2.96 -5.40
C ILE A 23 -0.59 3.76 -4.13
N HIS A 24 -1.68 4.51 -4.12
CA HIS A 24 -2.03 5.41 -3.01
C HIS A 24 -3.41 5.08 -2.49
N ASP A 25 -3.53 4.81 -1.20
CA ASP A 25 -4.80 4.54 -0.54
C ASP A 25 -5.30 5.80 0.21
N LEU A 26 -6.41 6.35 -0.26
CA LEU A 26 -7.03 7.55 0.31
C LEU A 26 -8.19 7.23 1.27
N SER A 27 -8.51 5.95 1.48
CA SER A 27 -9.68 5.46 2.23
C SER A 27 -9.78 5.96 3.67
N ARG A 28 -8.68 6.43 4.25
CA ARG A 28 -8.56 6.91 5.64
C ARG A 28 -8.38 8.44 5.75
N CYS A 29 -8.50 9.17 4.65
CA CYS A 29 -8.35 10.64 4.63
C CYS A 29 -9.63 11.36 5.08
N LYS A 30 -10.19 10.94 6.22
CA LYS A 30 -11.48 11.43 6.71
C LYS A 30 -11.47 11.56 8.23
N SER A 31 -11.86 12.74 8.73
CA SER A 31 -12.19 12.93 10.14
C SER A 31 -13.50 12.24 10.47
N THR A 32 -13.53 11.51 11.58
CA THR A 32 -14.71 10.77 12.06
C THR A 32 -15.45 11.49 13.16
N THR A 33 -14.79 12.43 13.84
CA THR A 33 -15.35 13.24 14.94
C THR A 33 -15.11 14.73 14.73
N ALA A 34 -15.93 15.57 15.40
CA ALA A 34 -15.76 17.02 15.34
C ALA A 34 -14.41 17.43 15.97
N ASN A 35 -13.72 18.39 15.36
CA ASN A 35 -12.36 18.84 15.73
C ASN A 35 -11.25 17.79 15.55
N GLU A 36 -11.52 16.65 14.94
CA GLU A 36 -10.48 15.72 14.50
C GLU A 36 -9.88 16.18 13.17
N TYR A 37 -8.55 16.10 13.06
CA TYR A 37 -7.85 16.38 11.80
C TYR A 37 -7.73 15.09 10.97
N ALA A 38 -8.11 15.17 9.70
CA ALA A 38 -7.82 14.10 8.75
C ALA A 38 -6.30 14.03 8.48
N ARG A 39 -5.74 12.81 8.40
CA ARG A 39 -4.35 12.64 7.98
C ARG A 39 -4.23 12.92 6.48
N MET A 40 -3.37 13.87 6.11
CA MET A 40 -3.20 14.33 4.73
C MET A 40 -1.92 13.81 4.05
N ASN A 41 -1.17 12.91 4.69
CA ASN A 41 0.08 12.39 4.15
C ASN A 41 -0.12 11.69 2.80
N MET A 42 -1.09 10.77 2.69
CA MET A 42 -1.36 10.06 1.43
C MET A 42 -1.80 11.01 0.29
N PRO A 43 -2.73 11.97 0.50
CA PRO A 43 -3.04 13.00 -0.49
C PRO A 43 -1.82 13.83 -0.91
N PHE A 44 -0.95 14.17 0.03
CA PHE A 44 0.25 14.95 -0.23
C PHE A 44 1.27 14.16 -1.08
N GLU A 45 1.54 12.91 -0.72
CA GLU A 45 2.40 11.99 -1.48
C GLU A 45 1.85 11.74 -2.89
N LEU A 46 0.53 11.55 -3.02
CA LEU A 46 -0.16 11.44 -4.31
C LEU A 46 0.05 12.68 -5.19
N GLY A 47 -0.03 13.87 -4.60
CA GLY A 47 0.23 15.13 -5.30
C GLY A 47 1.66 15.23 -5.83
N ILE A 48 2.65 14.81 -5.02
CA ILE A 48 4.06 14.74 -5.44
C ILE A 48 4.22 13.73 -6.58
N ASP A 49 3.66 12.54 -6.42
CA ASP A 49 3.74 11.45 -7.41
C ASP A 49 3.18 11.90 -8.78
N HIS A 50 2.00 12.51 -8.77
CA HIS A 50 1.39 13.09 -9.97
C HIS A 50 2.21 14.24 -10.56
N ALA A 51 2.77 15.13 -9.74
CA ALA A 51 3.64 16.20 -10.22
C ALA A 51 4.91 15.63 -10.87
N CYS A 52 5.51 14.56 -10.31
CA CYS A 52 6.62 13.86 -10.92
C CYS A 52 6.25 13.28 -12.28
N ARG A 53 5.07 12.65 -12.40
CA ARG A 53 4.57 12.16 -13.70
C ARG A 53 4.42 13.30 -14.72
N ARG A 54 3.90 14.45 -14.29
CA ARG A 54 3.58 15.57 -15.18
C ARG A 54 4.79 16.41 -15.59
N TYR A 55 5.80 16.51 -14.73
CA TYR A 55 6.91 17.46 -14.88
C TYR A 55 8.31 16.84 -14.79
N GLY A 56 8.44 15.57 -14.37
CA GLY A 56 9.73 14.93 -14.11
C GLY A 56 10.51 14.48 -15.34
N GLY A 57 9.84 14.34 -16.49
CA GLY A 57 10.44 13.90 -17.76
C GLY A 57 10.98 12.46 -17.74
N GLY A 58 11.43 11.97 -18.91
CA GLY A 58 12.11 10.69 -19.04
C GLY A 58 11.27 9.52 -18.51
N GLN A 59 11.81 8.70 -17.61
CA GLN A 59 11.09 7.55 -17.05
C GLN A 59 9.78 7.94 -16.34
N MET A 60 9.66 9.16 -15.82
CA MET A 60 8.48 9.63 -15.11
C MET A 60 7.29 9.89 -16.04
N GLU A 61 7.51 10.13 -17.34
CA GLU A 61 6.43 10.32 -18.32
C GLU A 61 5.54 9.08 -18.44
N THR A 62 6.13 7.90 -18.20
CA THR A 62 5.44 6.60 -18.24
C THR A 62 4.95 6.15 -16.87
N LYS A 63 5.05 6.99 -15.84
CA LYS A 63 4.61 6.66 -14.49
C LYS A 63 3.10 6.43 -14.46
N MET A 64 2.68 5.37 -13.78
CA MET A 64 1.28 4.98 -13.64
C MET A 64 0.88 4.97 -12.18
N ILE A 65 -0.30 5.50 -11.89
CA ILE A 65 -0.78 5.72 -10.53
C ILE A 65 -2.15 5.05 -10.38
N LEU A 66 -2.26 4.19 -9.37
CA LEU A 66 -3.49 3.61 -8.86
C LEU A 66 -3.90 4.35 -7.58
N VAL A 67 -5.17 4.73 -7.50
CA VAL A 67 -5.76 5.27 -6.28
C VAL A 67 -6.76 4.26 -5.71
N LEU A 68 -6.62 3.93 -4.44
CA LEU A 68 -7.57 3.09 -3.70
C LEU A 68 -8.47 3.94 -2.82
N GLU A 69 -9.73 3.56 -2.73
CA GLU A 69 -10.75 4.25 -1.93
C GLU A 69 -11.66 3.29 -1.17
N ARG A 70 -12.20 3.79 -0.05
CA ARG A 70 -13.18 3.03 0.74
C ARG A 70 -14.49 2.89 0.01
N THR A 71 -15.06 4.03 -0.42
CA THR A 71 -16.38 4.10 -1.01
C THR A 71 -16.30 4.76 -2.38
N ARG A 72 -17.18 4.35 -3.29
CA ARG A 72 -17.30 5.02 -4.58
C ARG A 72 -17.64 6.50 -4.38
N TYR A 73 -16.92 7.37 -5.08
CA TYR A 73 -17.09 8.82 -5.09
C TYR A 73 -16.73 9.56 -3.79
N ASP A 74 -16.19 8.91 -2.75
CA ASP A 74 -15.73 9.64 -1.55
C ASP A 74 -14.62 10.63 -1.88
N TYR A 75 -13.72 10.27 -2.81
CA TYR A 75 -12.70 11.19 -3.33
C TYR A 75 -13.30 12.48 -3.92
N GLN A 76 -14.51 12.48 -4.47
CA GLN A 76 -15.10 13.70 -5.06
C GLN A 76 -15.39 14.77 -4.02
N LYS A 77 -15.53 14.37 -2.74
CA LYS A 77 -15.79 15.29 -1.64
C LYS A 77 -14.54 16.08 -1.23
N ALA A 78 -13.36 15.53 -1.49
CA ALA A 78 -12.08 16.10 -1.03
C ALA A 78 -11.13 16.47 -2.19
N LEU A 79 -11.19 15.74 -3.31
CA LEU A 79 -10.29 15.80 -4.46
C LEU A 79 -11.06 15.48 -5.77
N SER A 80 -12.04 16.30 -6.15
CA SER A 80 -12.84 16.06 -7.37
C SER A 80 -12.02 16.04 -8.66
N ASP A 81 -10.88 16.74 -8.68
CA ASP A 81 -10.01 16.87 -9.87
C ASP A 81 -9.38 15.54 -10.32
N ILE A 82 -9.36 14.52 -9.46
CA ILE A 82 -8.82 13.19 -9.81
C ILE A 82 -9.86 12.24 -10.44
N SER A 83 -11.07 12.72 -10.76
CA SER A 83 -12.16 11.90 -11.32
C SER A 83 -11.82 11.14 -12.62
N GLY A 84 -10.76 11.54 -13.33
CA GLY A 84 -10.25 10.86 -14.52
C GLY A 84 -9.11 9.86 -14.26
N TRP A 85 -8.74 9.61 -13.00
CA TRP A 85 -7.65 8.71 -12.64
C TRP A 85 -8.15 7.28 -12.45
N ASP A 86 -7.23 6.32 -12.37
CA ASP A 86 -7.56 4.92 -12.08
C ASP A 86 -7.88 4.77 -10.59
N ILE A 87 -9.16 4.87 -10.25
CA ILE A 87 -9.66 4.79 -8.88
C ILE A 87 -10.38 3.47 -8.69
N GLN A 88 -9.87 2.65 -7.77
CA GLN A 88 -10.44 1.36 -7.41
C GLN A 88 -10.99 1.39 -5.97
N VAL A 89 -12.17 0.79 -5.79
CA VAL A 89 -12.85 0.78 -4.50
C VAL A 89 -12.72 -0.59 -3.85
N HIS A 90 -12.29 -0.62 -2.58
CA HIS A 90 -12.13 -1.86 -1.83
C HIS A 90 -13.14 -2.04 -0.69
N GLY A 91 -13.83 -1.00 -0.21
CA GLY A 91 -14.89 -1.16 0.79
C GLY A 91 -14.42 -1.70 2.13
N GLU A 92 -13.20 -1.35 2.55
CA GLU A 92 -12.51 -1.89 3.75
C GLU A 92 -12.27 -3.40 3.74
N ASP A 93 -12.42 -4.04 2.58
CA ASP A 93 -12.19 -5.46 2.40
C ASP A 93 -10.80 -5.68 1.80
N HIS A 94 -9.90 -6.27 2.59
CA HIS A 94 -8.53 -6.55 2.16
C HIS A 94 -8.47 -7.50 0.96
N GLN A 95 -9.42 -8.44 0.83
CA GLN A 95 -9.45 -9.35 -0.30
C GLN A 95 -9.80 -8.61 -1.59
N LYS A 96 -10.71 -7.63 -1.50
CA LYS A 96 -10.99 -6.73 -2.63
C LYS A 96 -9.78 -5.87 -2.95
N ALA A 97 -9.10 -5.30 -1.95
CA ALA A 97 -7.89 -4.50 -2.17
C ALA A 97 -6.82 -5.31 -2.93
N VAL A 98 -6.54 -6.55 -2.50
CA VAL A 98 -5.61 -7.47 -3.19
C VAL A 98 -6.03 -7.70 -4.64
N ARG A 99 -7.32 -7.97 -4.90
CA ARG A 99 -7.83 -8.17 -6.27
C ARG A 99 -7.63 -6.92 -7.14
N ARG A 100 -7.97 -5.74 -6.63
CA ARG A 100 -7.82 -4.47 -7.36
C ARG A 100 -6.37 -4.18 -7.71
N VAL A 101 -5.47 -4.33 -6.75
CA VAL A 101 -4.03 -4.13 -6.97
C VAL A 101 -3.48 -5.16 -7.95
N ARG A 102 -3.82 -6.44 -7.78
CA ARG A 102 -3.39 -7.51 -8.68
C ARG A 102 -3.84 -7.24 -10.12
N ASP A 103 -5.13 -6.94 -10.32
CA ASP A 103 -5.68 -6.75 -11.67
C ASP A 103 -5.03 -5.54 -12.35
N TRP A 104 -4.80 -4.47 -11.59
CA TRP A 104 -4.10 -3.29 -12.07
C TRP A 104 -2.64 -3.58 -12.44
N LEU A 105 -1.91 -4.35 -11.64
CA LEU A 105 -0.53 -4.75 -11.95
C LEU A 105 -0.44 -5.62 -13.21
N VAL A 106 -1.40 -6.53 -13.42
CA VAL A 106 -1.46 -7.33 -14.65
C VAL A 106 -1.74 -6.46 -15.86
N ASP A 107 -2.71 -5.55 -15.78
CA ASP A 107 -3.09 -4.66 -16.89
C ASP A 107 -2.01 -3.60 -17.22
N ARG A 108 -1.43 -2.97 -16.20
CA ARG A 108 -0.57 -1.80 -16.34
C ARG A 108 0.92 -2.11 -16.28
N ALA A 109 1.30 -3.10 -15.49
CA ALA A 109 2.71 -3.47 -15.28
C ALA A 109 3.13 -4.73 -16.05
N GLY A 110 2.20 -5.43 -16.71
CA GLY A 110 2.49 -6.69 -17.39
C GLY A 110 2.93 -7.78 -16.40
N ALA A 111 2.49 -7.69 -15.14
CA ALA A 111 2.79 -8.68 -14.13
C ALA A 111 2.21 -10.05 -14.52
N GLU A 112 2.83 -11.12 -14.02
CA GLU A 112 2.29 -12.47 -14.21
C GLU A 112 0.84 -12.53 -13.73
N ALA A 113 -0.02 -13.16 -14.54
CA ALA A 113 -1.46 -13.25 -14.28
C ALA A 113 -1.81 -14.26 -13.16
N ILE A 114 -1.12 -14.20 -12.03
CA ILE A 114 -1.36 -15.06 -10.85
C ILE A 114 -2.79 -14.83 -10.33
N GLY A 115 -3.55 -15.90 -10.10
CA GLY A 115 -4.91 -15.78 -9.58
C GLY A 115 -4.94 -15.17 -8.17
N ALA A 116 -5.85 -14.23 -7.91
CA ALA A 116 -5.97 -13.59 -6.60
C ALA A 116 -6.21 -14.59 -5.45
N ALA A 117 -6.89 -15.71 -5.71
CA ALA A 117 -7.09 -16.77 -4.74
C ALA A 117 -5.76 -17.40 -4.27
N LYS A 118 -4.77 -17.53 -5.17
CA LYS A 118 -3.43 -18.03 -4.82
C LYS A 118 -2.71 -17.03 -3.91
N ILE A 119 -2.72 -15.74 -4.25
CA ILE A 119 -2.10 -14.69 -3.42
C ILE A 119 -2.72 -14.66 -2.02
N LEU A 120 -4.05 -14.72 -1.93
CA LEU A 120 -4.77 -14.73 -0.66
C LEU A 120 -4.50 -16.01 0.14
N GLY A 121 -4.39 -17.16 -0.52
CA GLY A 121 -4.02 -18.42 0.12
C GLY A 121 -2.59 -18.40 0.67
N GLU A 122 -1.63 -17.86 -0.10
CA GLU A 122 -0.26 -17.68 0.37
C GLU A 122 -0.18 -16.68 1.53
N TYR A 123 -0.97 -15.60 1.50
CA TYR A 123 -1.06 -14.68 2.62
C TYR A 123 -1.62 -15.35 3.88
N ALA A 124 -2.67 -16.16 3.77
CA ALA A 124 -3.23 -16.90 4.90
C ALA A 124 -2.23 -17.92 5.49
N ALA A 125 -1.57 -18.71 4.63
CA ALA A 125 -0.53 -19.65 5.06
C ALA A 125 0.64 -18.94 5.76
N PHE A 126 1.08 -17.79 5.23
CA PHE A 126 2.07 -16.97 5.90
C PHE A 126 1.61 -16.49 7.28
N GLN A 127 0.36 -16.06 7.43
CA GLN A 127 -0.16 -15.59 8.73
C GLN A 127 -0.17 -16.72 9.77
N GLU A 128 -0.57 -17.93 9.38
CA GLU A 128 -0.55 -19.11 10.25
C GLU A 128 0.88 -19.44 10.68
N TRP A 129 1.78 -19.60 9.71
CA TRP A 129 3.20 -19.87 9.97
C TRP A 129 3.86 -18.79 10.84
N TYR A 130 3.59 -17.51 10.53
CA TYR A 130 4.14 -16.38 11.28
C TYR A 130 3.67 -16.41 12.73
N TRP A 131 2.39 -16.67 12.96
CA TRP A 131 1.84 -16.74 14.31
C TRP A 131 2.50 -17.84 15.14
N GLU A 132 2.63 -19.05 14.57
CA GLU A 132 3.29 -20.17 15.25
C GLU A 132 4.77 -19.89 15.52
N ARG A 133 5.47 -19.28 14.56
CA ARG A 133 6.87 -18.89 14.70
C ARG A 133 7.06 -17.91 15.86
N GLU A 134 6.27 -16.86 15.93
CA GLU A 134 6.41 -15.84 16.97
C GLU A 134 6.04 -16.41 18.36
N LEU A 135 4.99 -17.24 18.47
CA LEU A 135 4.67 -17.95 19.71
C LEU A 135 5.84 -18.85 20.16
N ALA A 136 6.50 -19.55 19.24
CA ALA A 136 7.67 -20.37 19.54
C ALA A 136 8.88 -19.56 20.02
N THR A 137 8.94 -18.26 19.71
CA THR A 137 9.96 -17.34 20.27
C THR A 137 9.61 -16.79 21.65
N GLY A 138 8.43 -17.13 22.17
CA GLY A 138 7.96 -16.72 23.49
C GLY A 138 7.10 -15.45 23.52
N ALA A 139 6.66 -14.96 22.35
CA ALA A 139 5.70 -13.86 22.26
C ALA A 139 4.31 -14.32 22.72
N ASP A 140 3.51 -13.40 23.26
CA ASP A 140 2.07 -13.62 23.43
C ASP A 140 1.25 -13.09 22.24
N GLU A 141 -0.07 -13.31 22.25
CA GLU A 141 -0.93 -12.88 21.14
C GLU A 141 -1.02 -11.37 20.97
N ASP A 142 -0.87 -10.61 22.06
CA ASP A 142 -0.97 -9.16 22.03
C ASP A 142 0.33 -8.54 21.52
N ASP A 143 1.48 -9.13 21.88
CA ASP A 143 2.78 -8.82 21.27
C ASP A 143 2.71 -8.94 19.74
N ILE A 144 2.22 -10.07 19.22
CA ILE A 144 2.18 -10.34 17.77
C ILE A 144 1.32 -9.32 17.02
N LYS A 145 0.21 -8.88 17.62
CA LYS A 145 -0.69 -7.87 17.03
C LYS A 145 -0.06 -6.47 16.99
N GLU A 146 0.82 -6.16 17.93
CA GLU A 146 1.47 -4.85 18.04
C GLU A 146 2.80 -4.77 17.25
N TYR A 147 3.30 -5.89 16.74
CA TYR A 147 4.55 -5.91 16.00
C TYR A 147 4.56 -4.94 14.81
N PRO A 148 5.65 -4.16 14.66
CA PRO A 148 5.73 -3.17 13.61
C PRO A 148 5.87 -3.86 12.25
N THR A 149 5.33 -3.22 11.21
CA THR A 149 5.25 -3.76 9.85
C THR A 149 6.60 -4.25 9.29
N ASN A 150 7.72 -3.64 9.69
CA ASN A 150 9.04 -4.07 9.23
C ASN A 150 9.43 -5.48 9.72
N LEU A 151 8.95 -5.93 10.88
CA LEU A 151 9.19 -7.29 11.36
C LEU A 151 8.36 -8.30 10.57
N ILE A 152 7.09 -7.97 10.31
CA ILE A 152 6.21 -8.79 9.48
C ILE A 152 6.79 -8.95 8.06
N LEU A 153 7.28 -7.86 7.46
CA LEU A 153 7.91 -7.91 6.12
C LEU A 153 9.17 -8.77 6.11
N ARG A 154 10.01 -8.68 7.15
CA ARG A 154 11.18 -9.56 7.27
C ARG A 154 10.76 -11.01 7.37
N ALA A 155 9.74 -11.30 8.17
CA ALA A 155 9.18 -12.63 8.31
C ALA A 155 8.64 -13.20 6.99
N MET A 156 7.96 -12.36 6.19
CA MET A 156 7.49 -12.75 4.86
C MET A 156 8.65 -13.13 3.94
N HIS A 157 9.77 -12.39 3.99
CA HIS A 157 10.97 -12.76 3.24
C HIS A 157 11.55 -14.09 3.72
N ASP A 158 11.73 -14.26 5.03
CA ASP A 158 12.22 -15.52 5.61
C ASP A 158 11.34 -16.71 5.19
N TRP A 159 10.01 -16.53 5.19
CA TRP A 159 9.04 -17.54 4.79
C TRP A 159 9.16 -17.91 3.30
N ILE A 160 9.33 -16.92 2.43
CA ILE A 160 9.55 -17.14 0.99
C ILE A 160 10.87 -17.89 0.76
N ASP A 161 11.95 -17.46 1.43
CA ASP A 161 13.29 -18.05 1.31
C ASP A 161 13.34 -19.49 1.84
N ALA A 162 12.53 -19.80 2.86
CA ALA A 162 12.33 -21.15 3.39
C ALA A 162 11.47 -22.05 2.48
N GLY A 163 10.97 -21.54 1.35
CA GLY A 163 10.16 -22.30 0.41
C GLY A 163 8.66 -22.35 0.76
N LYS A 164 8.16 -21.35 1.49
CA LYS A 164 6.76 -21.22 1.90
C LYS A 164 6.26 -22.42 2.72
N PRO A 165 6.91 -22.74 3.86
CA PRO A 165 6.44 -23.80 4.75
C PRO A 165 5.00 -23.52 5.21
N LEU A 166 4.23 -24.59 5.43
CA LEU A 166 2.92 -24.51 6.08
C LEU A 166 3.13 -24.36 7.59
#